data_AF-G7YY98-F1
#
_entry.id   AF-G7YY98-F1
#
_cell.length_a   1.000
_cell.length_b   1.000
_cell.length_c   1.000
_cell.angle_alpha   90.00
_cell.angle_beta   90.00
_cell.angle_gamma   90.00
#
_symmetry.space_group_name_H-M   'P 1'
#
loop_
_entity.id
_entity.type
_entity.pdbx_description
1 polymer ?
#
loop_
_entity_poly.entity_id
_entity_poly.type
_entity_poly.pdbx_seq_one_letter_code
_entity_poly.pdbx_strand_id
1 'polypeptide(L)' 'MYYLDKLVSGAKEYYRSVNRANMSGAIDIVVIRQPDGTFKSTPFHVRFGKSGVLVPRSNL' A
#
# COMPACT_ATOMS: atom_id res chain seq x y z
N MET A 1 22.40 -18.05 -21.30
CA MET A 1 22.37 -16.57 -21.27
C MET A 1 20.96 -15.98 -21.43
N TYR A 2 20.13 -16.41 -22.38
CA TYR A 2 18.78 -15.86 -22.62
C TYR A 2 17.82 -15.85 -21.40
N TYR A 3 17.80 -16.93 -20.61
CA TYR A 3 16.92 -17.01 -19.42
C TYR A 3 17.40 -16.13 -18.26
N LEU A 4 18.70 -15.98 -18.07
CA LEU A 4 19.26 -15.12 -17.03
C LEU A 4 18.96 -13.64 -17.34
N ASP A 5 19.12 -13.23 -18.60
CA ASP A 5 18.79 -11.87 -19.03
C ASP A 5 17.31 -11.54 -18.84
N LYS A 6 16.41 -12.51 -19.06
CA LYS A 6 14.97 -12.36 -18.79
C LYS A 6 14.65 -12.17 -17.31
N LEU A 7 15.33 -12.88 -16.42
CA LEU A 7 15.14 -12.73 -14.98
C LEU A 7 15.65 -11.38 -14.48
N VAL A 8 16.81 -10.95 -14.97
CA VAL A 8 17.40 -9.65 -14.62
C VAL A 8 16.55 -8.51 -15.16
N SER A 9 16.05 -8.61 -16.39
CA SER A 9 15.15 -7.59 -16.95
C SER A 9 13.82 -7.52 -16.21
N GLY A 10 13.21 -8.67 -15.88
CA GLY A 10 11.98 -8.74 -15.09
C GLY A 10 12.14 -8.13 -13.69
N ALA A 11 13.25 -8.41 -12.99
CA ALA A 11 13.54 -7.83 -11.68
C ALA A 11 13.77 -6.31 -11.76
N LYS A 12 14.49 -5.85 -12.79
CA LYS A 12 14.75 -4.42 -13.04
C LYS A 12 13.47 -3.65 -13.36
N GLU A 13 12.56 -4.26 -14.12
CA GLU A 13 11.28 -3.68 -14.50
C GLU A 13 10.30 -3.68 -13.33
N TYR A 14 10.31 -4.75 -12.51
CA TYR A 14 9.61 -4.77 -11.22
C TYR A 14 10.10 -3.64 -10.31
N TYR A 15 11.40 -3.54 -10.07
CA TYR A 15 12.01 -2.52 -9.20
C TYR A 15 11.71 -1.09 -9.69
N ARG A 16 11.78 -0.84 -11.00
CA ARG A 16 11.38 0.45 -11.60
C ARG A 16 9.88 0.74 -11.48
N SER A 17 9.05 -0.30 -11.44
CA SER A 17 7.61 -0.17 -11.29
C SER A 17 7.13 -0.05 -9.84
N VAL A 18 8.03 -0.24 -8.87
CA VAL A 18 7.79 0.12 -7.47
C VAL A 18 7.80 1.65 -7.39
N ASN A 19 6.64 2.25 -7.52
CA ASN A 19 6.46 3.69 -7.40
C ASN A 19 6.63 4.12 -5.92
N ARG A 20 7.09 5.34 -5.62
CA ARG A 20 7.19 5.85 -4.22
C ARG A 20 5.86 5.73 -3.46
N ALA A 21 4.74 5.74 -4.19
CA ALA A 21 3.40 5.50 -3.66
C ALA A 21 3.23 4.15 -2.93
N ASN A 22 4.09 3.16 -3.19
CA ASN A 22 4.08 1.84 -2.56
C ASN A 22 5.01 1.75 -1.34
N MET A 23 5.83 2.78 -1.08
CA MET A 23 6.84 2.80 0.01
C MET A 23 6.46 3.73 1.17
N SER A 24 5.41 4.55 1.05
CA SER A 24 4.85 5.33 2.16
C SER A 24 3.70 4.54 2.79
N GLY A 25 4.03 3.51 3.56
CA GLY A 25 3.07 2.52 4.06
C GLY A 25 2.12 2.99 5.17
N ALA A 26 2.38 4.13 5.82
CA ALA A 26 1.47 4.71 6.80
C ALA A 26 1.81 6.20 6.99
N ILE A 27 0.78 7.04 7.02
CA ILE A 27 0.86 8.41 7.55
C ILE A 27 0.52 8.33 9.03
N ASP A 28 1.18 9.11 9.88
CA ASP A 28 0.84 9.20 11.30
C ASP A 28 -0.59 9.73 11.48
N ILE A 29 -1.36 9.07 12.34
CA ILE A 29 -2.76 9.39 12.59
C ILE A 29 -2.91 9.74 14.06
N VAL A 30 -3.42 10.94 14.32
CA VAL A 30 -3.73 11.38 15.68
C VAL A 30 -5.17 11.02 15.98
N VAL A 31 -5.41 10.36 17.11
CA VAL A 31 -6.74 10.00 17.58
C VAL A 31 -6.97 10.61 18.96
N ILE A 32 -8.13 11.25 19.16
CA ILE A 32 -8.52 11.84 20.44
C ILE A 32 -9.90 11.35 20.88
N ARG A 33 -10.04 11.07 22.17
CA ARG A 33 -11.32 10.76 22.81
C ARG A 33 -12.06 12.05 23.14
N GLN A 34 -13.33 12.14 22.77
CA GLN A 34 -14.21 13.26 23.04
C GLN A 34 -14.90 13.12 24.41
N PRO A 35 -15.46 14.20 24.99
CA PRO A 35 -16.17 14.14 26.27
C PRO A 35 -17.39 13.20 26.29
N ASP A 36 -18.03 12.99 25.13
CA ASP A 36 -19.15 12.06 24.94
C ASP A 36 -18.70 10.59 24.82
N GLY A 37 -17.38 10.33 24.89
CA GLY A 37 -16.80 9.00 24.78
C GLY A 37 -16.48 8.55 23.36
N THR A 38 -16.87 9.32 22.33
CA THR A 38 -16.54 9.03 20.92
C THR A 38 -15.07 9.31 20.60
N PHE A 39 -14.58 8.84 19.46
CA PHE A 39 -13.22 9.09 19.00
C PHE A 39 -13.22 9.85 17.68
N LYS A 40 -12.34 10.83 17.55
CA LYS A 40 -12.08 11.57 16.30
C LYS A 40 -10.63 11.41 15.91
N SER A 41 -10.36 11.37 14.61
CA SER A 41 -9.01 11.23 14.08
C SER A 41 -8.71 12.20 12.94
N THR A 42 -7.43 12.43 12.67
CA THR A 42 -6.98 13.04 11.42
C THR A 42 -7.33 12.14 10.23
N PRO A 43 -7.52 12.67 9.01
CA PRO A 43 -7.89 11.86 7.85
C PRO A 43 -6.93 10.70 7.58
N PHE A 44 -7.49 9.53 7.22
CA PHE A 44 -6.71 8.39 6.76
C PHE A 44 -6.33 8.57 5.29
N HIS A 45 -5.04 8.57 4.99
CA HIS A 45 -4.55 8.47 3.61
C HIS A 45 -4.10 7.04 3.32
N VAL A 46 -4.94 6.29 2.62
CA VAL A 46 -4.62 4.92 2.18
C VAL A 46 -4.29 4.94 0.70
N ARG A 47 -3.13 4.39 0.33
CA ARG A 47 -2.75 4.16 -1.07
C ARG A 47 -2.65 2.66 -1.30
N PHE A 48 -3.34 2.18 -2.32
CA PHE A 48 -3.24 0.78 -2.73
C PHE A 48 -2.11 0.64 -3.74
N GLY A 49 -1.13 -0.18 -3.40
CA GLY A 49 0.01 -0.44 -4.26
C GLY A 49 -0.32 -1.35 -5.43
N LYS A 50 0.67 -1.54 -6.31
CA LYS A 50 0.55 -2.30 -7.58
C LYS A 50 0.16 -3.79 -7.39
N SER A 51 0.34 -4.35 -6.20
CA SER A 51 -0.07 -5.74 -5.87
C SER A 51 -1.56 -5.89 -5.56
N GLY A 52 -2.36 -4.83 -5.72
CA GLY A 52 -3.81 -4.89 -5.65
C GLY A 52 -4.37 -4.88 -4.24
N VAL A 53 -5.68 -4.62 -4.18
CA VAL A 53 -6.49 -4.64 -2.95
C VAL A 53 -6.95 -6.06 -2.72
N LEU A 54 -6.81 -6.57 -1.49
CA LEU A 54 -7.45 -7.83 -1.10
C LEU A 54 -8.96 -7.66 -1.22
N VAL A 55 -9.61 -8.50 -2.04
CA VAL A 55 -11.06 -8.46 -2.23
C VAL A 55 -11.74 -9.00 -0.95
N PRO A 56 -12.77 -8.32 -0.40
CA PRO A 56 -13.49 -8.81 0.77
C PRO A 56 -14.12 -10.19 0.54
N ARG A 57 -14.02 -11.07 1.54
CA ARG A 57 -14.61 -12.43 1.50
C ARG A 57 -16.13 -12.47 1.35
N SER A 58 -16.83 -11.34 1.54
CA SER A 58 -18.30 -11.27 1.45
C SER A 58 -18.85 -11.46 0.04
N ASN A 59 -18.00 -11.46 -0.99
CA ASN A 59 -18.38 -11.64 -2.39
C ASN A 59 -18.00 -13.04 -2.93
N LEU A 60 -17.87 -14.04 -2.04
CA LEU A 60 -17.71 -15.46 -2.39
C LEU A 60 -18.99 -16.23 -2.05
#